data_AF-A0A2R2W8X3-F1
#
_entry.id   AF-A0A2R2W8X3-F1
#
_cell.length_a   1.000
_cell.length_b   1.000
_cell.length_c   1.000
_cell.angle_alpha   90.00
_cell.angle_beta   90.00
_cell.angle_gamma   90.00
#
_symmetry.space_group_name_H-M   'P 1'
#
loop_
_entity.id
_entity.type
_entity.pdbx_description
1 polymer ?
#
loop_
_entity_poly.entity_id
_entity_poly.type
_entity_poly.pdbx_seq_one_letter_code
_entity_poly.pdbx_strand_id
1 'polypeptide(L)'
;MTTLDGATVTKLIVACDAGMGSSILLATTLKKQLKKSGVSVEHAAVREIPADADVVVTQNNLAARVREVVAEGVPVIPFQLFLGDPAVTAVVEAIQNGTTVEV
;
A
#
# COMPACT_ATOMS: atom_id res chain seq x y z
N MET A 1 12.68 -8.64 -7.33
CA MET A 1 12.24 -9.12 -6.01
C MET A 1 12.36 -7.91 -5.11
N THR A 2 11.25 -7.36 -4.65
CA THR A 2 11.25 -6.14 -3.85
C THR A 2 11.03 -6.54 -2.40
N THR A 3 11.90 -6.10 -1.51
CA THR A 3 11.76 -6.35 -0.08
C THR A 3 11.13 -5.14 0.58
N LEU A 4 10.09 -5.36 1.39
CA LEU A 4 9.51 -4.34 2.26
C LEU A 4 10.02 -4.54 3.68
N ASP A 5 10.65 -3.53 4.26
CA ASP A 5 10.95 -3.50 5.69
C ASP A 5 9.83 -2.78 6.45
N GLY A 6 9.01 -3.54 7.16
CA GLY A 6 7.87 -2.99 7.90
C GLY A 6 8.27 -1.99 9.00
N ALA A 7 9.50 -2.04 9.51
CA ALA A 7 9.97 -1.14 10.57
C ALA A 7 10.23 0.30 10.07
N THR A 8 10.51 0.46 8.77
CA THR A 8 10.84 1.77 8.18
C THR A 8 9.66 2.44 7.49
N VAL A 9 8.54 1.72 7.31
CA VAL A 9 7.36 2.26 6.64
C VAL A 9 6.69 3.32 7.52
N THR A 10 6.55 4.52 6.97
CA THR A 10 5.84 5.64 7.60
C THR A 10 4.61 6.07 6.81
N LYS A 11 4.59 5.81 5.49
CA LYS A 11 3.49 6.21 4.59
C LYS A 11 3.08 5.07 3.65
N LEU A 12 1.82 4.65 3.77
CA LEU A 12 1.18 3.67 2.89
C LEU A 12 0.11 4.36 2.04
N ILE A 13 0.22 4.22 0.72
CA ILE A 13 -0.74 4.79 -0.24
C ILE A 13 -1.60 3.70 -0.85
N VAL A 14 -2.92 3.86 -0.79
CA VAL A 14 -3.87 3.04 -1.54
C VAL A 14 -4.19 3.72 -2.87
N ALA A 15 -3.66 3.20 -3.97
CA ALA A 15 -3.79 3.77 -5.30
C ALA A 15 -4.95 3.14 -6.10
N CYS A 16 -5.81 3.97 -6.69
CA CYS A 16 -6.87 3.55 -7.61
C CYS A 16 -7.01 4.48 -8.82
N ASP A 17 -7.76 4.06 -9.85
CA ASP A 17 -7.83 4.81 -11.12
C ASP A 17 -8.52 6.18 -10.96
N ALA A 18 -9.58 6.26 -10.15
CA ALA A 18 -10.42 7.46 -10.05
C ALA A 18 -10.26 8.28 -8.77
N GLY A 19 -9.48 7.83 -7.78
CA GLY A 19 -9.35 8.49 -6.47
C GLY A 19 -10.61 8.56 -5.60
N MET A 20 -11.80 8.21 -6.12
CA MET A 20 -13.12 8.44 -5.50
C MET A 20 -14.04 7.21 -5.38
N GLY A 21 -13.51 5.98 -5.34
CA GLY A 21 -14.31 4.76 -5.14
C GLY A 21 -13.48 3.59 -4.60
N SER A 22 -14.13 2.64 -3.89
CA SER A 22 -13.67 1.38 -3.23
C SER A 22 -12.40 1.40 -2.36
N SER A 23 -11.44 2.24 -2.72
CA SER A 23 -10.16 2.54 -2.07
C SER A 23 -10.31 3.21 -0.71
N ILE A 24 -11.40 3.96 -0.51
CA ILE A 24 -11.71 4.58 0.79
C ILE A 24 -11.99 3.49 1.83
N LEU A 25 -12.67 2.40 1.45
CA LEU A 25 -12.98 1.30 2.37
C LEU A 25 -11.71 0.56 2.79
N LEU A 26 -10.85 0.22 1.83
CA LEU A 26 -9.57 -0.43 2.12
C LEU A 26 -8.66 0.51 2.92
N ALA A 27 -8.48 1.76 2.49
CA ALA A 27 -7.65 2.75 3.19
C ALA A 27 -8.15 2.99 4.62
N THR A 28 -9.47 3.09 4.85
CA THR A 28 -10.02 3.26 6.20
C THR A 28 -9.76 2.03 7.08
N THR A 29 -9.86 0.84 6.49
CA THR A 29 -9.59 -0.43 7.20
C THR A 29 -8.11 -0.53 7.57
N LEU A 30 -7.21 -0.28 6.62
CA LEU A 30 -5.76 -0.27 6.85
C LEU A 30 -5.36 0.80 7.86
N LYS A 31 -5.94 2.01 7.76
CA LYS A 31 -5.73 3.09 8.74
C LYS A 31 -6.12 2.68 10.16
N LYS A 32 -7.21 1.92 10.33
CA LYS A 32 -7.60 1.39 11.64
C LYS A 32 -6.62 0.32 12.14
N GLN A 33 -6.18 -0.58 11.27
CA GLN A 33 -5.24 -1.65 11.63
C GLN A 33 -3.84 -1.12 11.97
N LEU A 34 -3.35 -0.13 11.23
CA LEU A 34 -2.02 0.45 11.38
C LEU A 34 -1.96 1.64 12.33
N LYS A 35 -3.09 2.00 12.97
CA LYS A 35 -3.17 3.15 13.88
C LYS A 35 -2.14 3.10 15.02
N LYS A 36 -1.80 1.90 15.49
CA LYS A 36 -0.81 1.68 16.57
C LYS A 36 0.64 1.73 16.09
N SER A 37 0.87 1.53 14.79
CA SER A 37 2.21 1.53 14.18
C SER A 37 2.70 2.93 13.85
N GLY A 38 1.86 3.97 13.94
CA GLY A 38 2.23 5.34 13.60
C GLY A 38 2.31 5.62 12.09
N VAL A 39 1.87 4.68 11.25
CA VAL A 39 1.90 4.80 9.79
C VAL A 39 0.74 5.65 9.29
N SER A 40 1.05 6.63 8.42
CA SER A 40 0.04 7.38 7.68
C SER A 40 -0.50 6.54 6.54
N VAL A 41 -1.83 6.38 6.51
CA VAL A 41 -2.53 5.66 5.44
C VAL A 41 -3.42 6.65 4.71
N GLU A 42 -3.15 6.81 3.41
CA GLU A 42 -3.84 7.74 2.52
C GLU A 42 -4.26 7.03 1.24
N HIS A 43 -5.17 7.65 0.48
CA HIS A 43 -5.54 7.15 -0.85
C HIS A 43 -5.25 8.22 -1.89
N ALA A 44 -4.84 7.80 -3.08
CA ALA A 44 -4.53 8.70 -4.19
C ALA A 44 -4.97 8.09 -5.52
N ALA A 45 -5.20 8.93 -6.52
CA ALA A 45 -5.29 8.43 -7.90
C ALA A 45 -3.91 7.94 -8.35
N VAL A 46 -3.85 6.99 -9.30
CA VAL A 46 -2.56 6.44 -9.81
C VAL A 46 -1.61 7.55 -10.29
N ARG A 47 -2.14 8.64 -10.85
CA ARG A 47 -1.35 9.79 -11.35
C ARG A 47 -0.94 10.79 -10.27
N GLU A 48 -1.51 10.68 -9.07
CA GLU A 48 -1.34 11.61 -7.95
C GLU A 48 -0.66 10.91 -6.76
N ILE A 49 -0.04 9.75 -6.99
CA ILE A 49 0.73 9.06 -5.97
C ILE A 49 1.91 9.98 -5.59
N PRO A 50 2.05 10.34 -4.31
CA PRO A 50 3.11 11.24 -3.89
C PRO A 50 4.46 10.51 -3.91
N ALA A 51 5.54 11.25 -4.18
CA ALA A 51 6.89 10.70 -4.30
C ALA A 51 7.48 10.20 -2.97
N ASP A 52 6.88 10.56 -1.84
CA ASP A 52 7.25 10.15 -0.48
C ASP A 52 6.49 8.90 -0.01
N ALA A 53 5.87 8.15 -0.92
CA ALA A 53 5.22 6.89 -0.58
C ALA A 53 6.26 5.80 -0.31
N ASP A 54 6.24 5.22 0.89
CA ASP A 54 7.13 4.10 1.25
C ASP A 54 6.61 2.77 0.67
N VAL A 55 5.29 2.63 0.55
CA VAL A 55 4.64 1.45 -0.02
C VAL A 55 3.32 1.83 -0.69
N VAL A 56 3.04 1.21 -1.83
CA VAL A 56 1.79 1.45 -2.58
C VAL A 56 0.99 0.15 -2.71
N VAL A 57 -0.26 0.20 -2.31
CA VAL A 57 -1.23 -0.90 -2.43
C VAL A 57 -2.21 -0.54 -3.54
N THR A 58 -2.39 -1.41 -4.54
CA THR A 58 -3.24 -1.10 -5.70
C THR A 58 -3.91 -2.35 -6.26
N GLN A 59 -4.96 -2.17 -7.07
CA GLN A 59 -5.63 -3.30 -7.71
C GLN A 59 -4.69 -3.96 -8.74
N ASN A 60 -4.74 -5.29 -8.86
CA ASN A 60 -3.85 -6.05 -9.73
C ASN A 60 -3.82 -5.55 -11.20
N ASN A 61 -4.96 -5.09 -11.72
CA ASN A 61 -5.07 -4.51 -13.07
C ASN A 61 -4.35 -3.15 -13.24
N LEU A 62 -4.15 -2.41 -12.16
CA LEU A 62 -3.48 -1.10 -12.16
C LEU A 62 -2.00 -1.20 -11.77
N ALA A 63 -1.56 -2.35 -11.26
CA ALA A 63 -0.22 -2.52 -10.71
C ALA A 63 0.90 -2.24 -11.73
N ALA A 64 0.70 -2.57 -13.01
CA ALA A 64 1.66 -2.22 -14.07
C ALA A 64 1.82 -0.70 -14.19
N ARG A 65 0.70 0.02 -14.25
CA ARG A 65 0.66 1.48 -14.38
C ARG A 65 1.22 2.20 -13.15
N VAL A 66 0.93 1.67 -11.96
CA VAL A 66 1.47 2.22 -10.71
C VAL A 66 2.99 2.11 -10.69
N ARG A 67 3.56 0.99 -11.13
CA ARG A 67 5.02 0.79 -11.22
C ARG A 67 5.71 1.79 -12.16
N GLU A 68 5.00 2.32 -13.16
CA GLU A 68 5.53 3.35 -14.06
C GLU A 68 5.53 4.77 -13.44
N VAL A 69 4.73 5.00 -12.39
CA VAL A 69 4.56 6.33 -11.78
C VAL A 69 5.35 6.46 -10.48
N VAL A 70 5.45 5.39 -9.70
CA VAL A 70 6.17 5.40 -8.41
C VAL A 70 7.68 5.46 -8.60
N ALA A 71 8.38 5.97 -7.60
CA ALA A 71 9.84 6.00 -7.59
C ALA A 71 10.42 4.57 -7.60
N GLU A 72 11.63 4.44 -8.16
CA GLU A 72 12.34 3.17 -8.18
C GLU A 72 12.61 2.68 -6.75
N GLY A 73 12.36 1.39 -6.51
CA GLY A 73 12.53 0.76 -5.19
C GLY A 73 11.29 0.81 -4.30
N VAL A 74 10.25 1.60 -4.63
CA VAL A 74 8.99 1.61 -3.88
C VAL A 74 8.22 0.30 -4.14
N PRO A 75 7.90 -0.49 -3.10
CA PRO A 75 7.15 -1.72 -3.27
C PRO A 75 5.70 -1.46 -3.69
N VAL A 76 5.26 -2.14 -4.75
CA VAL A 76 3.89 -2.07 -5.27
C VAL A 76 3.20 -3.41 -5.02
N ILE A 77 2.21 -3.39 -4.11
CA ILE A 77 1.47 -4.56 -3.65
C ILE A 77 0.14 -4.64 -4.42
N PRO A 78 0.01 -5.55 -5.39
CA PRO A 78 -1.26 -5.80 -6.05
C PRO A 78 -2.20 -6.56 -5.11
N PHE A 79 -3.44 -6.12 -5.00
CA PHE A 79 -4.52 -6.86 -4.35
C PHE A 79 -5.61 -7.25 -5.35
N GLN A 80 -6.28 -8.35 -5.06
CA GLN A 80 -7.47 -8.81 -5.78
C GLN A 80 -8.72 -8.71 -4.90
N LEU A 81 -8.56 -8.87 -3.58
CA LEU A 81 -9.65 -8.78 -2.61
C LEU A 81 -9.60 -7.44 -1.88
N PHE A 82 -10.74 -6.75 -1.78
CA PHE A 82 -10.81 -5.49 -1.04
C PHE A 82 -10.67 -5.67 0.48
N LEU A 83 -10.95 -6.88 0.98
CA LEU A 83 -10.93 -7.24 2.40
C LEU A 83 -10.37 -8.66 2.51
N GLY A 84 -9.35 -8.84 3.36
CA GLY A 84 -8.76 -10.16 3.60
C GLY A 84 -7.84 -10.65 2.48
N ASP A 85 -7.31 -9.76 1.64
CA ASP A 85 -6.28 -10.12 0.68
C ASP A 85 -5.00 -10.56 1.41
N PRO A 86 -4.45 -11.74 1.10
CA PRO A 86 -3.27 -12.26 1.80
C PRO A 86 -2.02 -11.38 1.57
N ALA A 87 -1.87 -10.76 0.40
CA ALA A 87 -0.71 -9.92 0.12
C ALA A 87 -0.74 -8.64 0.96
N VAL A 88 -1.93 -8.03 1.07
CA VAL A 88 -2.13 -6.84 1.91
C VAL A 88 -1.98 -7.19 3.40
N THR A 89 -2.50 -8.34 3.81
CA THR A 89 -2.40 -8.81 5.20
C THR A 89 -0.93 -9.01 5.61
N ALA A 90 -0.13 -9.67 4.76
CA ALA A 90 1.30 -9.86 5.00
C ALA A 90 2.05 -8.54 5.17
N VAL A 91 1.74 -7.53 4.35
CA VAL A 91 2.31 -6.18 4.48
C VAL A 91 1.90 -5.50 5.78
N VAL A 92 0.63 -5.58 6.16
CA VAL A 92 0.15 -5.00 7.43
C VAL A 92 0.82 -5.68 8.62
N GLU A 93 0.91 -7.00 8.64
CA GLU A 93 1.57 -7.76 9.70
C GLU A 93 3.06 -7.44 9.76
N ALA A 94 3.72 -7.29 8.61
CA ALA A 94 5.11 -6.88 8.55
C ALA A 94 5.32 -5.49 9.17
N ILE A 95 4.46 -4.52 8.86
CA ILE A 95 4.50 -3.18 9.44
C ILE A 95 4.21 -3.20 10.95
N GLN A 96 3.26 -4.01 11.40
CA GLN A 96 2.92 -4.10 12.83
C GLN A 96 4.01 -4.76 13.67
N ASN A 97 4.69 -5.76 13.12
CA ASN A 97 5.74 -6.50 13.82
C ASN A 97 7.14 -5.96 13.56
N GLY A 98 7.30 -5.01 12.64
CA GLY A 98 8.59 -4.50 12.20
C GLY A 98 9.46 -5.56 11.53
N THR A 99 8.84 -6.46 10.76
CA THR A 99 9.55 -7.55 10.06
C THR A 99 9.71 -7.24 8.58
N THR A 100 10.74 -7.82 7.97
CA THR A 100 10.94 -7.74 6.52
C THR A 100 10.10 -8.81 5.82
N VAL A 101 9.43 -8.44 4.73
CA VAL A 101 8.64 -9.36 3.88
C VAL A 101 9.00 -9.17 2.41
N GLU A 102 9.03 -10.28 1.67
CA GLU A 102 9.21 -10.26 0.22
C GLU A 102 7.87 -10.00 -0.48
N VAL A 103 7.88 -9.02 -1.40
CA VAL A 103 6.68 -8.53 -2.10
C VAL A 103 6.90 -8.35 -3.60
#